data_AF-A0A942PLD2-F1
#
_entry.id   AF-A0A942PLD2-F1
#
_cell.length_a   1.000
_cell.length_b   1.000
_cell.length_c   1.000
_cell.angle_alpha   90.00
_cell.angle_beta   90.00
_cell.angle_gamma   90.00
#
_symmetry.space_group_name_H-M   'P 1'
#
loop_
_entity.id
_entity.type
_entity.pdbx_description
1 polymer ?
#
loop_
_entity_poly.entity_id
_entity_poly.type
_entity_poly.pdbx_seq_one_letter_code
_entity_poly.pdbx_strand_id
1 'polypeptide(L)'
;MVAGIVAGFLATVFQVACWWGFTDALPGIFFRDTRLTAAIVMGRAVLPPPAGFDAGITVVATLVHLILSALYGLILATLLARLDSRQWLGAGALFGVLLYVINLYGFTIFFPWFSAARDPITAATHAVFGITAAATYQVLARRSAAS
;
A
#
# COMPACT_ATOMS: atom_id res chain seq x y z
N MET A 1 -8.20 -6.08 10.14
CA MET A 1 -7.41 -7.00 9.28
C MET A 1 -8.01 -7.08 7.87
N VAL A 2 -9.24 -7.58 7.70
CA VAL A 2 -9.90 -7.74 6.39
C VAL A 2 -9.90 -6.45 5.56
N ALA A 3 -10.24 -5.31 6.16
CA ALA A 3 -10.24 -4.02 5.48
C ALA A 3 -8.87 -3.64 4.89
N GLY A 4 -7.78 -3.94 5.59
CA GLY A 4 -6.42 -3.70 5.11
C GLY A 4 -6.03 -4.62 3.95
N ILE A 5 -6.42 -5.90 4.00
CA ILE A 5 -6.13 -6.86 2.93
C ILE A 5 -6.87 -6.48 1.64
N VAL A 6 -8.17 -6.17 1.74
CA VAL A 6 -8.98 -5.73 0.59
C VAL A 6 -8.41 -4.43 0.02
N ALA A 7 -8.04 -3.48 0.87
CA ALA A 7 -7.43 -2.23 0.45
C ALA A 7 -6.09 -2.43 -0.25
N GLY A 8 -5.21 -3.28 0.28
CA GLY A 8 -3.91 -3.58 -0.34
C GLY A 8 -4.06 -4.21 -1.72
N PHE A 9 -5.01 -5.13 -1.88
CA PHE A 9 -5.32 -5.74 -3.16
C PHE A 9 -5.83 -4.71 -4.18
N LEU A 10 -6.87 -3.93 -3.83
CA LEU A 10 -7.43 -2.93 -4.76
C LEU A 10 -6.44 -1.81 -5.08
N ALA A 11 -5.62 -1.41 -4.11
CA ALA A 11 -4.54 -0.44 -4.35
C ALA A 11 -3.49 -1.00 -5.31
N THR A 12 -3.11 -2.27 -5.18
CA THR A 12 -2.18 -2.92 -6.11
C THR A 12 -2.75 -2.97 -7.53
N VAL A 13 -4.02 -3.36 -7.67
CA VAL A 13 -4.71 -3.35 -8.97
C VAL A 13 -4.74 -1.95 -9.57
N PHE A 14 -5.08 -0.94 -8.76
CA PHE A 14 -5.10 0.46 -9.18
C PHE A 14 -3.71 0.94 -9.64
N GLN A 15 -2.65 0.67 -8.86
CA GLN A 15 -1.27 1.02 -9.23
C GLN A 15 -0.88 0.41 -10.58
N VAL A 16 -1.11 -0.89 -10.75
CA VAL A 16 -0.77 -1.60 -11.99
C VAL A 16 -1.56 -1.07 -13.18
N ALA A 17 -2.85 -0.77 -12.99
CA ALA A 17 -3.68 -0.16 -14.02
C ALA A 17 -3.19 1.25 -14.40
N CYS A 18 -2.78 2.06 -13.42
CA CYS A 18 -2.19 3.37 -13.69
C CYS A 18 -0.85 3.26 -14.42
N TRP A 19 0.03 2.33 -14.04
CA TRP A 19 1.26 2.10 -14.79
C TRP A 19 0.98 1.70 -16.23
N TRP A 20 0.02 0.80 -16.45
CA TRP A 20 -0.38 0.38 -17.80
C TRP A 20 -0.94 1.55 -18.63
N GLY A 21 -1.72 2.44 -18.01
CA GLY A 21 -2.37 3.55 -18.71
C GLY A 21 -1.50 4.79 -18.91
N PHE A 22 -0.51 5.02 -18.05
CA PHE A 22 0.26 6.27 -18.00
C PHE A 22 1.77 6.11 -18.22
N THR A 23 2.29 4.87 -18.33
CA THR A 23 3.73 4.62 -18.48
C THR A 23 4.03 3.46 -19.44
N ASP A 24 5.18 3.51 -20.12
CA ASP A 24 5.71 2.38 -20.90
C ASP A 24 6.70 1.52 -20.09
N ALA A 25 6.65 1.62 -18.75
CA ALA A 25 7.67 1.05 -17.86
C ALA A 25 7.38 -0.39 -17.42
N LEU A 26 6.24 -0.96 -17.81
CA LEU A 26 5.89 -2.35 -17.50
C LEU A 26 6.64 -3.34 -18.42
N PRO A 27 7.05 -4.51 -17.90
CA PRO A 27 6.89 -4.99 -16.53
C PRO A 27 8.03 -4.53 -15.57
N GLY A 28 9.02 -3.79 -16.07
CA GLY A 28 10.22 -3.42 -15.32
C GLY A 28 9.93 -2.66 -14.01
N ILE A 29 8.99 -1.71 -14.03
CA ILE A 29 8.58 -0.95 -12.84
C ILE A 29 7.97 -1.84 -11.75
N PHE A 30 7.23 -2.86 -12.14
CA PHE A 30 6.67 -3.84 -11.20
C PHE A 30 7.78 -4.66 -10.54
N PHE A 31 8.73 -5.16 -11.32
CA PHE A 31 9.88 -5.92 -10.80
C PHE A 31 10.82 -5.08 -9.94
N ARG A 32 10.96 -3.79 -10.25
CA ARG A 32 11.66 -2.82 -9.43
C ARG A 32 10.97 -2.68 -8.07
N ASP A 33 9.68 -2.38 -8.04
CA ASP A 33 8.94 -2.10 -6.79
C ASP A 33 8.82 -3.32 -5.89
N THR A 34 8.72 -4.51 -6.50
CA THR A 34 8.77 -5.79 -5.78
C THR A 34 10.11 -5.93 -5.03
N ARG A 35 11.24 -5.61 -5.68
CA ARG A 35 12.57 -5.63 -5.05
C ARG A 35 12.73 -4.58 -3.95
N LEU A 36 12.21 -3.37 -4.15
CA LEU A 36 12.24 -2.32 -3.12
C LEU A 36 11.57 -2.81 -1.82
N THR A 37 10.44 -3.50 -1.96
CA THR A 37 9.70 -4.06 -0.82
C THR A 37 10.44 -5.25 -0.20
N ALA A 38 10.90 -6.21 -1.02
CA ALA A 38 11.62 -7.38 -0.53
C ALA A 38 12.94 -7.03 0.19
N ALA A 39 13.62 -5.97 -0.24
CA ALA A 39 14.88 -5.51 0.34
C ALA A 39 14.76 -5.07 1.81
N ILE A 40 13.54 -4.80 2.32
CA ILE A 40 13.31 -4.58 3.75
C ILE A 40 13.79 -5.80 4.57
N VAL A 41 13.56 -7.01 4.05
CA VAL A 41 13.88 -8.27 4.73
C VAL A 41 15.15 -8.90 4.17
N MET A 42 15.29 -8.92 2.84
CA MET A 42 16.41 -9.58 2.15
C MET A 42 17.67 -8.71 2.05
N GLY A 43 17.57 -7.43 2.45
CA GLY A 43 18.66 -6.46 2.34
C GLY A 43 18.89 -5.94 0.92
N ARG A 44 19.81 -4.98 0.79
CA ARG A 44 20.07 -4.24 -0.46
C ARG A 44 20.62 -5.08 -1.62
N ALA A 45 21.06 -6.31 -1.38
CA ALA A 45 21.66 -7.16 -2.40
C ALA A 45 20.68 -7.56 -3.52
N VAL A 46 19.37 -7.49 -3.25
CA VAL A 46 18.32 -7.81 -4.25
C VAL A 46 17.96 -6.63 -5.16
N LEU A 47 18.51 -5.44 -4.93
CA LEU A 47 18.19 -4.20 -5.64
C LEU A 47 18.88 -4.00 -7.01
N PRO A 48 20.13 -4.43 -7.24
CA PRO A 48 20.83 -4.14 -8.49
C PRO A 48 20.10 -4.69 -9.73
N PRO A 49 20.17 -3.99 -10.88
CA PRO A 49 19.71 -4.53 -12.16
C PRO A 49 20.46 -5.80 -12.57
N PRO A 50 19.87 -6.65 -13.44
CA PRO A 50 18.55 -6.48 -14.07
C PRO A 50 17.38 -6.89 -13.16
N ALA A 51 16.30 -6.10 -13.19
CA ALA A 51 15.06 -6.41 -12.47
C ALA A 51 14.17 -7.35 -13.31
N GLY A 52 14.30 -8.66 -13.10
CA GLY A 52 13.43 -9.69 -13.71
C GLY A 52 12.46 -10.34 -12.72
N PHE A 53 11.68 -11.31 -13.16
CA PHE A 53 10.87 -12.12 -12.24
C PHE A 53 11.77 -13.00 -11.37
N ASP A 54 11.49 -13.01 -10.06
CA ASP A 54 12.11 -13.92 -9.09
C ASP A 54 11.04 -14.32 -8.06
N ALA A 55 10.81 -15.62 -7.93
CA ALA A 55 9.74 -16.14 -7.09
C ALA A 55 9.97 -15.86 -5.59
N GLY A 56 11.22 -15.93 -5.11
CA GLY A 56 11.57 -15.67 -3.72
C GLY A 56 11.35 -14.20 -3.36
N ILE A 57 11.84 -13.30 -4.21
CA ILE A 57 11.63 -11.85 -4.08
C ILE A 57 10.13 -11.52 -4.10
N THR A 58 9.37 -12.13 -5.02
CA THR A 58 7.92 -11.90 -5.14
C THR A 58 7.16 -12.35 -3.89
N VAL A 59 7.48 -13.53 -3.36
CA VAL A 59 6.86 -14.03 -2.12
C VAL A 59 7.19 -13.12 -0.93
N VAL A 60 8.46 -12.78 -0.74
CA VAL A 60 8.87 -11.91 0.38
C VAL A 60 8.24 -10.53 0.28
N ALA A 61 8.25 -9.91 -0.90
CA ALA A 61 7.59 -8.62 -1.13
C ALA A 61 6.09 -8.69 -0.82
N THR A 62 5.42 -9.76 -1.28
CA THR A 62 3.98 -9.96 -1.04
C THR A 62 3.69 -10.09 0.46
N LEU A 63 4.49 -10.88 1.20
CA LEU A 63 4.31 -11.05 2.64
C LEU A 63 4.51 -9.72 3.39
N VAL A 64 5.57 -8.97 3.08
CA VAL A 64 5.80 -7.64 3.66
C VAL A 64 4.64 -6.71 3.36
N HIS A 65 4.17 -6.67 2.11
CA HIS A 65 3.06 -5.81 1.69
C HIS A 65 1.75 -6.18 2.39
N LEU A 66 1.45 -7.48 2.54
CA LEU A 66 0.24 -7.95 3.23
C LEU A 66 0.29 -7.64 4.73
N ILE A 67 1.44 -7.83 5.38
CA ILE A 67 1.62 -7.50 6.80
C ILE A 67 1.42 -6.00 7.01
N LEU A 68 2.10 -5.15 6.22
CA LEU A 68 1.95 -3.70 6.33
C LEU A 68 0.50 -3.26 6.05
N SER A 69 -0.13 -3.81 5.01
CA SER A 69 -1.53 -3.51 4.68
C SER A 69 -2.49 -3.90 5.81
N ALA A 70 -2.28 -5.07 6.43
CA ALA A 70 -3.09 -5.52 7.57
C ALA A 70 -2.90 -4.60 8.79
N LEU A 71 -1.65 -4.24 9.11
CA LEU A 71 -1.33 -3.33 10.22
C LEU A 71 -1.94 -1.95 10.01
N TYR A 72 -1.75 -1.36 8.81
CA TYR A 72 -2.33 -0.06 8.46
C TYR A 72 -3.85 -0.08 8.48
N GLY A 73 -4.47 -1.16 7.99
CA GLY A 73 -5.92 -1.34 8.09
C GLY A 73 -6.43 -1.46 9.54
N LEU A 74 -5.65 -2.07 10.45
CA LEU A 74 -5.97 -2.08 11.88
C LEU A 74 -5.88 -0.68 12.49
N ILE A 75 -4.81 0.05 12.20
CA ILE A 75 -4.61 1.43 12.69
C ILE A 75 -5.75 2.33 12.21
N LEU A 76 -6.11 2.26 10.92
CA LEU A 76 -7.22 3.05 10.41
C LEU A 76 -8.55 2.67 11.08
N ALA A 77 -8.81 1.38 11.30
CA ALA A 77 -10.03 0.94 11.96
C ALA A 77 -10.16 1.50 13.38
N THR A 78 -9.08 1.56 14.16
CA THR A 78 -9.12 2.14 15.52
C THR A 78 -9.34 3.65 15.50
N LEU A 79 -8.83 4.35 14.49
CA LEU A 79 -9.09 5.77 14.27
C LEU A 79 -10.55 6.02 13.88
N LEU A 80 -11.07 5.26 12.91
CA LEU A 80 -12.44 5.41 12.41
C LEU A 80 -13.49 5.03 13.46
N ALA A 81 -13.19 4.09 14.36
CA ALA A 81 -14.08 3.73 15.48
C ALA A 81 -14.39 4.92 16.41
N ARG A 82 -13.57 5.97 16.39
CA ARG A 82 -13.72 7.18 17.22
C ARG A 82 -14.32 8.36 16.46
N LEU A 83 -14.60 8.22 15.16
CA LEU A 83 -15.05 9.30 14.29
C LEU A 83 -16.53 9.16 13.94
N ASP A 84 -17.22 10.30 13.85
CA ASP A 84 -18.62 10.34 13.42
C ASP A 84 -18.80 9.93 11.95
N SER A 85 -19.94 9.31 11.67
CA SER A 85 -20.27 8.54 10.45
C SER A 85 -20.19 9.28 9.11
N ARG A 86 -19.92 10.59 9.07
CA ARG A 86 -19.95 11.39 7.82
C ARG A 86 -18.57 11.67 7.20
N GLN A 87 -17.48 11.50 7.94
CA GLN A 87 -16.14 11.94 7.49
C GLN A 87 -15.18 10.79 7.16
N TRP A 88 -15.61 9.54 7.25
CA TRP A 88 -14.73 8.37 7.12
C TRP A 88 -14.03 8.25 5.76
N LEU A 89 -14.66 8.69 4.65
CA LEU A 89 -14.01 8.69 3.33
C LEU A 89 -12.82 9.66 3.28
N GLY A 90 -13.03 10.90 3.74
CA GLY A 90 -11.98 11.92 3.81
C GLY A 90 -10.87 11.53 4.78
N ALA A 91 -11.24 10.97 5.94
CA ALA A 91 -10.28 10.44 6.91
C ALA A 91 -9.45 9.28 6.33
N GLY A 92 -10.08 8.38 5.57
CA GLY A 92 -9.40 7.31 4.85
C GLY A 92 -8.41 7.85 3.81
N ALA A 93 -8.85 8.77 2.94
CA ALA A 93 -7.98 9.38 1.94
C ALA A 93 -6.78 10.10 2.57
N LEU A 94 -7.02 10.93 3.59
CA LEU A 94 -5.97 11.63 4.32
C LEU A 94 -5.00 10.66 4.97
N PHE A 95 -5.51 9.61 5.64
CA PHE A 95 -4.68 8.57 6.23
C PHE A 95 -3.80 7.88 5.18
N GLY A 96 -4.37 7.57 4.02
CA GLY A 96 -3.62 7.03 2.88
C GLY A 96 -2.47 7.95 2.45
N VAL A 97 -2.75 9.23 2.22
CA VAL A 97 -1.71 10.21 1.84
C VAL A 97 -0.64 10.37 2.93
N LEU A 98 -1.03 10.37 4.21
CA LEU A 98 -0.07 10.38 5.31
C LEU A 98 0.81 9.13 5.31
N LEU A 99 0.25 7.96 5.02
CA LEU A 99 1.03 6.74 4.84
C LEU A 99 1.99 6.84 3.67
N TYR A 100 1.61 7.46 2.55
CA TYR A 100 2.56 7.72 1.46
C TYR A 100 3.75 8.56 1.97
N VAL A 101 3.49 9.62 2.72
CA VAL A 101 4.57 10.44 3.31
C VAL A 101 5.44 9.61 4.25
N ILE A 102 4.84 8.83 5.15
CA ILE A 102 5.57 8.00 6.11
C ILE A 102 6.39 6.92 5.39
N ASN A 103 5.81 6.20 4.43
CA ASN A 103 6.46 5.09 3.72
C ASN A 103 7.53 5.57 2.74
N LEU A 104 7.32 6.70 2.05
CA LEU A 104 8.21 7.13 0.98
C LEU A 104 9.16 8.25 1.41
N TYR A 105 8.95 8.90 2.55
CA TYR A 105 9.86 9.91 3.10
C TYR A 105 10.39 9.51 4.48
N GLY A 106 9.55 8.98 5.36
CA GLY A 106 9.96 8.51 6.69
C GLY A 106 10.84 7.26 6.63
N PHE A 107 10.34 6.19 6.00
CA PHE A 107 11.11 4.93 5.89
C PHE A 107 12.39 5.08 5.08
N THR A 108 12.50 6.09 4.20
CA THR A 108 13.74 6.36 3.46
C THR A 108 14.93 6.67 4.36
N ILE A 109 14.69 7.10 5.61
CA ILE A 109 15.75 7.27 6.61
C ILE A 109 16.48 5.93 6.88
N PHE A 110 15.74 4.81 6.89
CA PHE A 110 16.26 3.46 7.14
C PHE A 110 16.46 2.64 5.87
N PHE A 111 15.64 2.91 4.85
CA PHE A 111 15.55 2.18 3.59
C PHE A 111 15.63 3.16 2.41
N PRO A 112 16.82 3.72 2.09
CA PRO A 112 16.96 4.85 1.17
C PRO A 112 16.45 4.61 -0.26
N TRP A 113 16.37 3.35 -0.68
CA TRP A 113 15.93 2.95 -2.02
C TRP A 113 14.45 3.24 -2.30
N PHE A 114 13.61 3.43 -1.28
CA PHE A 114 12.20 3.83 -1.50
C PHE A 114 12.04 5.18 -2.19
N SER A 115 13.09 6.01 -2.19
CA SER A 115 13.08 7.27 -2.96
C SER A 115 12.77 7.08 -4.45
N ALA A 116 13.09 5.91 -5.02
CA ALA A 116 12.80 5.57 -6.42
C ALA A 116 11.30 5.38 -6.74
N ALA A 117 10.46 5.19 -5.72
CA ALA A 117 9.00 5.02 -5.85
C ALA A 117 8.22 6.30 -5.43
N ARG A 118 8.91 7.44 -5.33
CA ARG A 118 8.29 8.75 -5.09
C ARG A 118 7.71 9.29 -6.37
N ASP A 119 6.46 8.96 -6.63
CA ASP A 119 5.76 9.43 -7.81
C ASP A 119 4.26 9.70 -7.53
N PRO A 120 3.60 10.51 -8.36
CA PRO A 120 2.19 10.84 -8.18
C PRO A 120 1.25 9.63 -8.25
N ILE A 121 1.59 8.58 -9.02
CA ILE A 121 0.78 7.36 -9.11
C ILE A 121 0.81 6.64 -7.77
N THR A 122 2.00 6.47 -7.19
CA THR A 122 2.18 5.88 -5.86
C THR A 122 1.45 6.66 -4.77
N ALA A 123 1.46 8.00 -4.83
CA ALA A 123 0.68 8.83 -3.91
C ALA A 123 -0.84 8.62 -4.08
N ALA A 124 -1.34 8.58 -5.32
CA ALA A 124 -2.75 8.32 -5.60
C ALA A 124 -3.18 6.93 -5.13
N THR A 125 -2.34 5.91 -5.34
CA THR A 125 -2.57 4.55 -4.86
C THR A 125 -2.71 4.47 -3.36
N HIS A 126 -1.91 5.23 -2.61
CA HIS A 126 -2.04 5.29 -1.16
C HIS A 126 -3.35 5.95 -0.73
N ALA A 127 -3.81 7.00 -1.43
CA ALA A 127 -5.13 7.57 -1.19
C ALA A 127 -6.25 6.55 -1.45
N VAL A 128 -6.18 5.80 -2.56
CA VAL A 128 -7.12 4.72 -2.90
C VAL A 128 -7.10 3.61 -1.85
N PHE A 129 -5.92 3.22 -1.36
CA PHE A 129 -5.78 2.28 -0.25
C PHE A 129 -6.57 2.78 0.98
N GLY A 130 -6.33 4.01 1.41
CA GLY A 130 -6.97 4.58 2.59
C GLY A 130 -8.49 4.69 2.46
N ILE A 131 -8.99 5.13 1.30
CA ILE A 131 -10.43 5.17 0.98
C ILE A 131 -11.03 3.77 1.04
N THR A 132 -10.39 2.80 0.39
CA THR A 132 -10.88 1.42 0.34
C THR A 132 -10.90 0.77 1.72
N ALA A 133 -9.85 1.00 2.52
CA ALA A 133 -9.77 0.48 3.89
C ALA A 133 -10.88 1.08 4.75
N ALA A 134 -11.13 2.38 4.64
CA ALA A 134 -12.21 3.05 5.37
C ALA A 134 -13.61 2.53 4.95
N ALA A 135 -13.85 2.41 3.63
CA ALA A 135 -15.09 1.87 3.10
C ALA A 135 -15.35 0.43 3.58
N THR A 136 -14.33 -0.42 3.46
CA THR A 136 -14.43 -1.83 3.88
C THR A 136 -14.69 -1.94 5.37
N TYR A 137 -14.00 -1.14 6.20
CA TYR A 137 -14.25 -1.10 7.64
C TYR A 137 -15.71 -0.71 7.94
N GLN A 138 -16.24 0.35 7.30
CA GLN A 138 -17.61 0.79 7.55
C GLN A 138 -18.67 -0.23 7.14
N VAL A 139 -18.47 -0.92 6.02
CA VAL A 139 -19.37 -2.01 5.60
C VAL A 139 -19.38 -3.14 6.62
N LEU A 140 -18.20 -3.54 7.12
CA LEU A 140 -18.08 -4.59 8.12
C LEU A 140 -18.69 -4.18 9.47
N ALA A 141 -18.40 -2.96 9.93
CA ALA A 141 -18.91 -2.44 11.19
C ALA A 141 -20.45 -2.35 11.19
N ARG A 142 -21.05 -1.91 10.08
CA ARG A 142 -22.52 -1.86 9.92
C ARG A 142 -23.16 -3.25 9.90
N ARG A 143 -22.50 -4.24 9.30
CA ARG A 143 -22.98 -5.64 9.30
C ARG A 143 -22.97 -6.23 10.71
N SER A 144 -21.91 -5.99 11.48
CA SER A 144 -21.80 -6.45 12.87
C SER A 144 -22.81 -5.77 13.81
N ALA A 145 -23.24 -4.54 13.52
CA ALA A 145 -24.28 -3.87 14.30
C ALA A 145 -25.70 -4.34 13.98
N ALA A 146 -25.91 -5.05 12.86
CA ALA A 146 -27.20 -5.55 12.41
C ALA A 146 -27.42 -7.04 12.72
N SER A 147 -26.42 -7.73 13.29
CA SER A 147 -26.44 -9.13 13.73
C SER A 147 -26.62 -9.24 15.24
#